data_AF-A0A4V5N824-F1
#
_entry.id   AF-A0A4V5N824-F1
#
_cell.length_a   1.000
_cell.length_b   1.000
_cell.length_c   1.000
_cell.angle_alpha   90.00
_cell.angle_beta   90.00
_cell.angle_gamma   90.00
#
_symmetry.space_group_name_H-M   'P 1'
#
loop_
_entity.id
_entity.type
_entity.pdbx_description
1 polymer ?
#
loop_
_entity_poly.entity_id
_entity_poly.type
_entity_poly.pdbx_seq_one_letter_code
_entity_poly.pdbx_strand_id
1 'polypeptide(L)'
;MPLDTLPVELRLHVYEYLPELRINRHESVAPHTPLTPGICRASTWLRRETLPIYARNAHFGIQADDNAYPKGNRVQIWLSTLNDSIKHVQSFQLSRHWATNGPPTRGQGHVGFYIFFECRSEDRWKVSGGTYPLIHDGRAGRGETLLRLLRVLKQTVLIRGVELRGEKPQLRREDVEGIAAAMDLVARRPFPADPLADQRAEGREARRKALEDLESALYALWPEWSGSRAS
;
A
#
# COMPACT_ATOMS: atom_id res chain seq x y z
N MET A 1 -7.35 -5.97 38.86
CA MET A 1 -5.91 -5.69 39.05
C MET A 1 -5.41 -5.09 37.75
N PRO A 2 -4.85 -3.87 37.75
CA PRO A 2 -4.35 -3.27 36.52
C PRO A 2 -3.09 -4.03 36.05
N LEU A 3 -2.97 -4.25 34.74
CA LEU A 3 -1.92 -5.12 34.15
C LEU A 3 -0.51 -4.64 34.47
N ASP A 4 -0.33 -3.34 34.67
CA ASP A 4 0.89 -2.63 35.08
C ASP A 4 1.50 -3.12 36.40
N THR A 5 0.72 -3.78 37.25
CA THR A 5 1.22 -4.43 38.48
C THR A 5 1.96 -5.75 38.23
N LEU A 6 1.91 -6.28 37.00
CA LEU A 6 2.63 -7.49 36.61
C LEU A 6 4.03 -7.14 36.03
N PRO A 7 5.03 -8.00 36.25
CA PRO A 7 6.31 -7.94 35.53
C PRO A 7 6.11 -7.89 34.01
N VAL A 8 6.99 -7.17 33.29
CA VAL A 8 6.85 -6.96 31.85
C VAL A 8 6.86 -8.28 31.07
N GLU A 9 7.62 -9.26 31.56
CA GLU A 9 7.72 -10.61 31.01
C GLU A 9 6.38 -11.35 31.07
N LEU A 10 5.66 -11.23 32.20
CA LEU A 10 4.33 -11.82 32.37
C LEU A 10 3.29 -11.09 31.53
N ARG A 11 3.41 -9.77 31.38
CA ARG A 11 2.51 -8.99 30.52
C ARG A 11 2.65 -9.34 29.04
N LEU A 12 3.87 -9.56 28.58
CA LEU A 12 4.15 -10.00 27.21
C LEU A 12 3.44 -11.33 26.91
N HIS A 13 3.50 -12.30 27.82
CA HIS A 13 2.77 -13.55 27.66
C HIS A 13 1.25 -13.38 27.68
N VAL A 14 0.70 -12.49 28.51
CA VAL A 14 -0.75 -12.20 28.49
C VAL A 14 -1.20 -11.68 27.13
N TYR A 15 -0.39 -10.83 26.50
CA TYR A 15 -0.69 -10.28 25.18
C TYR A 15 -0.66 -11.34 24.06
N GLU A 16 0.14 -12.40 24.17
CA GLU A 16 0.16 -13.53 23.22
C GLU A 16 -1.20 -14.24 23.12
N TYR A 17 -1.97 -14.25 24.20
CA TYR A 17 -3.28 -14.92 24.25
C TYR A 17 -4.44 -14.02 23.84
N LEU A 18 -4.23 -12.71 23.67
CA LEU A 18 -5.30 -11.80 23.26
C LEU A 18 -5.68 -12.04 21.78
N PRO A 19 -6.96 -12.31 21.47
CA PRO A 19 -7.41 -12.52 20.09
C PRO A 19 -7.12 -11.34 19.16
N GLU A 20 -7.06 -10.13 19.72
CA GLU A 20 -6.76 -8.88 19.01
C GLU A 20 -5.29 -8.78 18.56
N LEU A 21 -4.39 -9.55 19.17
CA LEU A 21 -2.93 -9.50 18.95
C LEU A 21 -2.37 -10.76 18.30
N ARG A 22 -3.23 -11.69 17.86
CA ARG A 22 -2.81 -12.95 17.23
C ARG A 22 -2.04 -12.70 15.93
N ILE A 23 -1.07 -13.58 15.66
CA ILE A 23 -0.26 -13.60 14.43
C ILE A 23 -1.18 -13.88 13.22
N ASN A 24 -0.87 -13.24 12.09
CA ASN A 24 -1.57 -13.33 10.81
C ASN A 24 -3.01 -12.83 10.84
N ARG A 25 -3.31 -11.87 11.71
CA ARG A 25 -4.65 -11.28 11.80
C ARG A 25 -4.91 -10.35 10.62
N HIS A 26 -6.01 -10.53 9.91
CA HIS A 26 -6.35 -9.65 8.79
C HIS A 26 -7.25 -8.50 9.27
N GLU A 27 -6.81 -7.27 9.05
CA GLU A 27 -7.49 -6.05 9.50
C GLU A 27 -7.88 -5.21 8.30
N SER A 28 -9.18 -4.94 8.16
CA SER A 28 -9.71 -4.12 7.08
C SER A 28 -9.96 -2.70 7.57
N VAL A 29 -9.19 -1.76 7.05
CA VAL A 29 -9.31 -0.34 7.29
C VAL A 29 -10.30 0.25 6.29
N ALA A 30 -11.59 0.00 6.53
CA ALA A 30 -12.69 0.62 5.80
C ALA A 30 -12.98 2.05 6.34
N PRO A 31 -13.76 2.88 5.62
CA PRO A 31 -14.10 4.26 6.00
C PRO A 31 -14.62 4.43 7.43
N HIS A 32 -15.27 3.43 8.02
CA HIS A 32 -15.88 3.54 9.35
C HIS A 32 -15.32 2.55 10.37
N THR A 33 -14.29 1.78 10.00
CA THR A 33 -13.67 0.82 10.91
C THR A 33 -12.68 1.52 11.85
N PRO A 34 -12.69 1.24 13.15
CA PRO A 34 -11.62 1.64 14.05
C PRO A 34 -10.26 1.09 13.57
N LEU A 35 -9.24 1.94 13.53
CA LEU A 35 -7.91 1.59 13.01
C LEU A 35 -7.08 0.73 13.96
N THR A 36 -7.39 0.81 15.25
CA THR A 36 -6.72 0.08 16.32
C THR A 36 -7.73 -0.75 17.12
N PRO A 37 -7.31 -1.92 17.63
CA PRO A 37 -8.18 -2.79 18.40
C PRO A 37 -8.59 -2.13 19.72
N GLY A 38 -9.60 -2.69 20.38
CA GLY A 38 -10.16 -2.14 21.61
C GLY A 38 -9.10 -1.97 22.70
N ILE A 39 -8.21 -2.96 22.85
CA ILE A 39 -7.15 -2.95 23.87
C ILE A 39 -6.19 -1.76 23.72
N CYS A 40 -5.87 -1.37 22.48
CA CYS A 40 -5.01 -0.22 22.19
C CYS A 40 -5.69 1.13 22.49
N ARG A 41 -7.01 1.14 22.71
CA ARG A 41 -7.81 2.35 22.98
C ARG A 41 -8.19 2.51 24.45
N ALA A 42 -8.06 1.44 25.25
CA ALA A 42 -8.46 1.42 26.65
C ALA A 42 -7.61 2.34 27.54
N SER A 43 -6.30 2.42 27.30
CA SER A 43 -5.41 3.35 28.00
C SER A 43 -4.19 3.73 27.15
N THR A 44 -3.60 4.89 27.43
CA THR A 44 -2.38 5.37 26.76
C THR A 44 -1.20 4.43 26.98
N TRP A 45 -1.14 3.79 28.14
CA TRP A 45 -0.10 2.84 28.50
C TRP A 45 -0.25 1.51 27.74
N LEU A 46 -1.45 0.90 27.76
CA LEU A 46 -1.72 -0.33 27.01
C LEU A 46 -1.50 -0.13 25.52
N ARG A 47 -1.84 1.06 25.01
CA ARG A 47 -1.55 1.45 23.62
C ARG A 47 -0.06 1.34 23.32
N ARG A 48 0.84 1.82 24.18
CA ARG A 48 2.29 1.78 23.92
C ARG A 48 2.83 0.36 23.86
N GLU A 49 2.27 -0.56 24.65
CA GLU A 49 2.75 -1.95 24.70
C GLU A 49 2.15 -2.83 23.60
N THR A 50 0.85 -2.66 23.34
CA THR A 50 0.10 -3.55 22.44
C THR A 50 0.11 -3.11 20.99
N LEU A 51 0.26 -1.82 20.71
CA LEU A 51 0.23 -1.28 19.35
C LEU A 51 1.39 -1.80 18.46
N PRO A 52 2.64 -1.90 18.94
CA PRO A 52 3.71 -2.53 18.17
C PRO A 52 3.47 -4.02 17.91
N ILE A 53 2.90 -4.74 18.88
CA ILE A 53 2.55 -6.17 18.74
C ILE A 53 1.46 -6.33 17.67
N TYR A 54 0.42 -5.51 17.75
CA TYR A 54 -0.67 -5.47 16.76
C TYR A 54 -0.15 -5.19 15.36
N ALA A 55 0.66 -4.14 15.17
CA ALA A 55 1.20 -3.79 13.86
C ALA A 55 2.19 -4.82 13.30
N ARG A 56 2.89 -5.55 14.17
CA ARG A 56 3.74 -6.67 13.77
C ARG A 56 2.91 -7.87 13.34
N ASN A 57 1.84 -8.20 14.06
CA ASN A 57 1.13 -9.46 13.89
C ASN A 57 -0.02 -9.40 12.87
N ALA A 58 -0.43 -8.21 12.43
CA ALA A 58 -1.56 -8.01 11.54
C ALA A 58 -1.16 -7.71 10.07
N HIS A 59 -2.05 -8.11 9.16
CA HIS A 59 -2.09 -7.72 7.76
C HIS A 59 -3.15 -6.63 7.56
N PHE A 60 -2.73 -5.45 7.12
CA PHE A 60 -3.64 -4.31 6.96
C PHE A 60 -4.12 -4.17 5.53
N GLY A 61 -5.42 -4.33 5.29
CA GLY A 61 -6.09 -3.96 4.05
C GLY A 61 -6.64 -2.54 4.14
N ILE A 62 -5.96 -1.58 3.50
CA ILE A 62 -6.29 -0.16 3.56
C ILE A 62 -6.87 0.30 2.23
N GLN A 63 -8.12 0.75 2.28
CA GLN A 63 -8.77 1.40 1.16
C GLN A 63 -8.24 2.83 1.04
N ALA A 64 -7.52 3.12 -0.04
CA ALA A 64 -6.90 4.42 -0.27
C ALA A 64 -7.83 5.40 -0.99
N ASP A 65 -8.99 4.97 -1.50
CA ASP A 65 -9.85 5.73 -2.42
C ASP A 65 -10.37 7.06 -1.88
N ASP A 66 -10.78 7.03 -0.61
CA ASP A 66 -11.57 8.11 -0.04
C ASP A 66 -10.77 8.91 0.98
N ASN A 67 -11.00 10.23 0.93
CA ASN A 67 -10.93 11.09 2.12
C ASN A 67 -12.14 10.77 3.01
N ALA A 68 -12.25 9.52 3.46
CA ALA A 68 -13.36 9.03 4.29
C ALA A 68 -13.56 9.86 5.58
N TYR A 69 -12.58 10.71 5.92
CA TYR A 69 -12.64 11.67 6.98
C TYR A 69 -12.32 13.08 6.47
N PRO A 70 -12.90 14.12 7.10
CA PRO A 70 -12.69 15.52 6.73
C PRO A 70 -11.24 16.03 6.93
N LYS A 71 -10.27 15.19 7.33
CA LYS A 71 -8.91 15.59 7.71
C LYS A 71 -7.78 14.80 7.02
N GLY A 72 -8.01 14.24 5.83
CA GLY A 72 -6.92 13.73 4.98
C GLY A 72 -7.11 12.32 4.43
N ASN A 73 -6.09 11.82 3.75
CA ASN A 73 -6.07 10.49 3.15
C ASN A 73 -6.09 9.41 4.25
N ARG A 74 -6.86 8.34 4.07
CA ARG A 74 -6.95 7.22 5.01
C ARG A 74 -5.60 6.61 5.37
N VAL A 75 -4.65 6.57 4.44
CA VAL A 75 -3.26 6.14 4.67
C VAL A 75 -2.59 7.04 5.72
N GLN A 76 -2.70 8.36 5.58
CA GLN A 76 -2.13 9.31 6.55
C GLN A 76 -2.78 9.18 7.93
N ILE A 77 -4.10 9.00 7.96
CA ILE A 77 -4.83 8.80 9.23
C ILE A 77 -4.36 7.51 9.90
N TRP A 78 -4.22 6.42 9.14
CA TRP A 78 -3.67 5.16 9.63
C TRP A 78 -2.26 5.35 10.19
N LEU A 79 -1.34 5.93 9.40
CA LEU A 79 0.04 6.23 9.84
C LEU A 79 0.08 7.09 11.12
N SER A 80 -0.75 8.15 11.20
CA SER A 80 -0.83 8.99 12.40
C SER A 80 -1.39 8.26 13.63
N THR A 81 -2.30 7.30 13.42
CA THR A 81 -2.89 6.50 14.50
C THR A 81 -1.88 5.49 15.02
N LEU A 82 -1.06 4.95 14.13
CA LEU A 82 0.03 4.04 14.47
C LEU A 82 1.12 4.73 15.31
N ASN A 83 1.22 6.07 15.25
CA ASN A 83 2.16 6.93 15.99
C ASN A 83 3.64 6.50 15.83
N ASP A 84 4.57 7.26 16.43
CA ASP A 84 6.02 6.99 16.28
C ASP A 84 6.48 5.69 16.98
N SER A 85 5.59 5.01 17.70
CA SER A 85 5.90 3.72 18.36
C SER A 85 5.96 2.57 17.34
N ILE A 86 5.34 2.73 16.17
CA ILE A 86 5.44 1.75 15.09
C ILE A 86 6.53 2.21 14.13
N LYS A 87 7.70 1.62 14.32
CA LYS A 87 8.84 1.84 13.42
C LYS A 87 8.66 1.13 12.07
N HIS A 88 7.92 0.01 12.06
CA HIS A 88 7.89 -0.91 10.92
C HIS A 88 6.54 -1.61 10.76
N VAL A 89 6.16 -1.87 9.51
CA VAL A 89 4.97 -2.62 9.13
C VAL A 89 5.42 -3.96 8.55
N GLN A 90 4.82 -5.08 8.97
CA GLN A 90 5.15 -6.41 8.40
C GLN A 90 4.45 -6.68 7.07
N SER A 91 3.26 -6.15 6.90
CA SER A 91 2.51 -6.29 5.65
C SER A 91 1.39 -5.28 5.55
N PHE A 92 1.09 -4.87 4.32
CA PHE A 92 -0.10 -4.10 4.03
C PHE A 92 -0.54 -4.31 2.60
N GLN A 93 -1.84 -4.21 2.39
CA GLN A 93 -2.48 -4.09 1.10
C GLN A 93 -3.05 -2.68 1.00
N LEU A 94 -2.63 -1.93 -0.02
CA LEU A 94 -3.29 -0.70 -0.42
C LEU A 94 -4.14 -0.98 -1.63
N SER A 95 -5.38 -0.49 -1.62
CA SER A 95 -6.23 -0.51 -2.79
C SER A 95 -6.65 0.88 -3.24
N ARG A 96 -6.71 1.06 -4.55
CA ARG A 96 -7.11 2.32 -5.18
C ARG A 96 -8.05 2.06 -6.36
N HIS A 97 -9.02 2.93 -6.57
CA HIS A 97 -9.98 2.97 -7.65
C HIS A 97 -9.66 4.17 -8.56
N TRP A 98 -10.01 4.03 -9.83
CA TRP A 98 -9.67 5.04 -10.82
C TRP A 98 -10.63 6.20 -10.64
N ALA A 99 -10.13 7.42 -10.80
CA ALA A 99 -10.99 8.59 -10.83
C ALA A 99 -11.76 8.61 -12.16
N THR A 100 -12.95 7.99 -12.19
CA THR A 100 -13.86 8.07 -13.34
C THR A 100 -14.87 9.20 -13.13
N ASN A 101 -15.05 10.05 -14.15
CA ASN A 101 -16.06 11.12 -14.16
C ASN A 101 -17.48 10.55 -14.37
N GLY A 102 -17.90 9.64 -13.49
CA GLY A 102 -19.14 8.89 -13.58
C GLY A 102 -19.01 7.45 -13.08
N PRO A 103 -20.14 6.75 -12.88
CA PRO A 103 -20.13 5.34 -12.55
C PRO A 103 -19.40 4.56 -13.65
N PRO A 104 -18.67 3.49 -13.31
CA PRO A 104 -18.00 2.68 -14.30
C PRO A 104 -19.00 2.16 -15.31
N THR A 105 -18.77 2.44 -16.60
CA THR A 105 -19.68 2.01 -17.66
C THR A 105 -19.45 0.54 -17.98
N ARG A 106 -20.50 -0.12 -18.49
CA ARG A 106 -20.43 -1.51 -18.96
C ARG A 106 -19.39 -1.58 -20.10
N GLY A 107 -18.23 -2.18 -19.83
CA GLY A 107 -17.11 -2.30 -20.78
C GLY A 107 -15.84 -1.50 -20.45
N GLN A 108 -15.81 -0.74 -19.35
CA GLN A 108 -14.62 0.02 -18.93
C GLN A 108 -13.46 -0.81 -18.35
N GLY A 109 -13.57 -2.15 -18.32
CA GLY A 109 -12.58 -3.03 -17.71
C GLY A 109 -12.39 -2.77 -16.21
N HIS A 110 -11.49 -3.52 -15.58
CA HIS A 110 -11.18 -3.48 -14.14
C HIS A 110 -11.23 -2.08 -13.52
N VAL A 111 -12.03 -1.89 -12.46
CA VAL A 111 -12.28 -0.58 -11.82
C VAL A 111 -11.61 -0.54 -10.45
N GLY A 112 -10.30 -0.63 -10.43
CA GLY A 112 -9.52 -0.63 -9.19
C GLY A 112 -8.39 -1.68 -9.19
N PHE A 113 -7.36 -1.43 -8.40
CA PHE A 113 -6.18 -2.28 -8.23
C PHE A 113 -5.79 -2.26 -6.77
N TYR A 114 -5.04 -3.29 -6.39
CA TYR A 114 -4.37 -3.36 -5.12
C TYR A 114 -2.89 -3.64 -5.32
N ILE A 115 -2.09 -3.18 -4.37
CA ILE A 115 -0.70 -3.59 -4.19
C ILE A 115 -0.60 -4.16 -2.78
N PHE A 116 0.00 -5.35 -2.67
CA PHE A 116 0.21 -6.06 -1.43
C PHE A 116 1.70 -6.28 -1.21
N PHE A 117 2.18 -5.79 -0.07
CA PHE A 117 3.52 -5.98 0.46
C PHE A 117 3.44 -6.91 1.67
N GLU A 118 4.28 -7.94 1.69
CA GLU A 118 4.32 -8.91 2.79
C GLU A 118 5.74 -9.40 3.05
N CYS A 119 6.17 -9.32 4.31
CA CYS A 119 7.41 -9.94 4.77
C CYS A 119 7.17 -11.45 4.98
N ARG A 120 7.76 -12.29 4.12
CA ARG A 120 7.55 -13.76 4.09
C ARG A 120 8.54 -14.55 4.94
N SER A 121 9.73 -14.00 5.17
CA SER A 121 10.81 -14.56 6.00
C SER A 121 11.68 -13.41 6.48
N GLU A 122 12.57 -13.64 7.46
CA GLU A 122 13.31 -12.58 8.16
C GLU A 122 13.97 -11.53 7.26
N ASP A 123 14.31 -11.86 6.00
CA ASP A 123 14.90 -10.91 5.05
C ASP A 123 14.25 -10.85 3.66
N ARG A 124 12.99 -11.30 3.49
CA ARG A 124 12.37 -11.30 2.14
C ARG A 124 10.98 -10.70 2.11
N TRP A 125 10.89 -9.59 1.37
CA TRP A 125 9.61 -9.00 0.96
C TRP A 125 9.10 -9.63 -0.33
N LYS A 126 7.80 -9.94 -0.31
CA LYS A 126 7.04 -10.23 -1.52
C LYS A 126 6.18 -9.02 -1.84
N VAL A 127 6.23 -8.61 -3.10
CA VAL A 127 5.34 -7.59 -3.66
C VAL A 127 4.51 -8.21 -4.76
N SER A 128 3.21 -8.10 -4.60
CA SER A 128 2.19 -8.53 -5.54
C SER A 128 1.21 -7.40 -5.81
N GLY A 129 0.59 -7.40 -6.97
CA GLY A 129 -0.52 -6.52 -7.27
C GLY A 129 -1.55 -7.22 -8.13
N GLY A 130 -2.76 -6.70 -8.14
CA GLY A 130 -3.83 -7.21 -8.97
C GLY A 130 -4.89 -6.15 -9.22
N THR A 131 -5.77 -6.43 -10.17
CA THR A 131 -6.90 -5.56 -10.53
C THR A 131 -8.21 -6.17 -10.01
N TYR A 132 -9.20 -5.35 -9.69
CA TYR A 132 -10.52 -5.84 -9.29
C TYR A 132 -11.30 -6.39 -10.47
N PRO A 133 -12.04 -7.49 -10.31
CA PRO A 133 -12.79 -8.09 -11.41
C PRO A 133 -13.96 -7.21 -11.84
N LEU A 134 -13.83 -6.53 -13.00
CA LEU A 134 -14.94 -6.06 -13.82
C LEU A 134 -14.57 -6.21 -15.31
N ILE A 135 -15.54 -6.65 -16.12
CA ILE A 135 -15.40 -7.29 -17.44
C ILE A 135 -14.58 -6.46 -18.45
N HIS A 136 -13.67 -7.14 -19.17
CA HIS A 136 -12.89 -6.68 -20.33
C HIS A 136 -11.87 -5.54 -20.12
N ASP A 137 -10.60 -5.89 -19.88
CA ASP A 137 -9.45 -5.07 -20.28
C ASP A 137 -8.86 -5.64 -21.58
N GLY A 138 -9.59 -5.45 -22.68
CA GLY A 138 -9.30 -6.10 -23.97
C GLY A 138 -7.90 -5.83 -24.54
N ARG A 139 -7.13 -4.91 -23.95
CA ARG A 139 -5.77 -4.54 -24.41
C ARG A 139 -4.73 -4.45 -23.29
N ALA A 140 -5.06 -4.95 -22.09
CA ALA A 140 -4.19 -4.95 -20.91
C ALA A 140 -3.59 -3.57 -20.57
N GLY A 141 -4.23 -2.45 -20.95
CA GLY A 141 -3.62 -1.11 -20.77
C GLY A 141 -3.50 -0.75 -19.29
N ARG A 142 -4.49 -1.16 -18.49
CA ARG A 142 -4.48 -1.00 -17.04
C ARG A 142 -3.54 -2.03 -16.39
N GLY A 143 -3.51 -3.24 -16.94
CA GLY A 143 -2.55 -4.28 -16.52
C GLY A 143 -1.09 -3.88 -16.70
N GLU A 144 -0.70 -3.34 -17.86
CA GLU A 144 0.66 -2.88 -18.13
C GLU A 144 1.09 -1.73 -17.22
N THR A 145 0.17 -0.80 -16.98
CA THR A 145 0.35 0.30 -16.03
C THR A 145 0.65 -0.22 -14.62
N LEU A 146 -0.11 -1.24 -14.17
CA LEU A 146 0.12 -1.90 -12.89
C LEU A 146 1.46 -2.65 -12.85
N LEU A 147 1.84 -3.32 -13.94
CA LEU A 147 3.13 -4.01 -14.05
C LEU A 147 4.32 -3.03 -13.97
N ARG A 148 4.19 -1.84 -14.57
CA ARG A 148 5.19 -0.76 -14.46
C ARG A 148 5.29 -0.24 -13.04
N LEU A 149 4.15 0.03 -12.38
CA LEU A 149 4.12 0.40 -10.96
C LEU A 149 4.82 -0.66 -10.10
N LEU A 150 4.44 -1.94 -10.26
CA LEU A 150 5.07 -3.05 -9.52
C LEU A 150 6.58 -3.13 -9.75
N ARG A 151 7.05 -2.87 -10.97
CA ARG A 151 8.48 -2.85 -11.30
C ARG A 151 9.19 -1.73 -10.56
N VAL A 152 8.69 -0.49 -10.66
CA VAL A 152 9.28 0.67 -9.98
C VAL A 152 9.34 0.42 -8.48
N LEU A 153 8.24 -0.01 -7.87
CA LEU A 153 8.18 -0.28 -6.42
C LEU A 153 9.19 -1.35 -5.97
N LYS A 154 9.38 -2.42 -6.77
CA LYS A 154 10.42 -3.42 -6.47
C LYS A 154 11.82 -2.81 -6.50
N GLN A 155 12.10 -1.92 -7.43
CA GLN A 155 13.44 -1.31 -7.57
C GLN A 155 13.71 -0.21 -6.55
N THR A 156 12.75 0.70 -6.33
CA THR A 156 12.92 1.86 -5.45
C THR A 156 12.75 1.49 -3.98
N VAL A 157 11.64 0.82 -3.64
CA VAL A 157 11.29 0.54 -2.24
C VAL A 157 12.00 -0.71 -1.71
N LEU A 158 12.00 -1.82 -2.46
CA LEU A 158 12.53 -3.09 -1.95
C LEU A 158 14.03 -3.28 -2.14
N ILE A 159 14.57 -2.97 -3.32
CA ILE A 159 16.00 -3.21 -3.57
C ILE A 159 16.80 -2.11 -2.90
N ARG A 160 16.60 -0.85 -3.32
CA ARG A 160 17.44 0.25 -2.85
C ARG A 160 17.07 0.75 -1.45
N GLY A 161 15.77 0.83 -1.15
CA GLY A 161 15.28 1.26 0.16
C GLY A 161 15.72 0.35 1.30
N VAL A 162 15.85 -0.95 1.06
CA VAL A 162 16.34 -1.93 2.04
C VAL A 162 17.86 -1.92 2.16
N GLU A 163 18.58 -1.98 1.02
CA GLU A 163 20.05 -2.11 1.02
C GLU A 163 20.75 -0.94 1.71
N LEU A 164 20.23 0.29 1.56
CA LEU A 164 20.80 1.49 2.20
C LEU A 164 20.68 1.51 3.72
N ARG A 165 19.80 0.69 4.32
CA ARG A 165 19.45 0.82 5.74
C ARG A 165 20.27 -0.05 6.66
N GLY A 166 21.00 -1.06 6.15
CA GLY A 166 21.85 -1.95 6.97
C GLY A 166 21.12 -2.74 8.08
N GLU A 167 19.81 -2.55 8.22
CA GLU A 167 18.90 -3.17 9.19
C GLU A 167 18.03 -4.23 8.49
N LYS A 168 17.28 -5.03 9.27
CA LYS A 168 16.31 -5.98 8.72
C LYS A 168 15.36 -5.26 7.75
N PRO A 169 15.04 -5.85 6.58
CA PRO A 169 14.25 -5.18 5.56
C PRO A 169 12.86 -4.86 6.07
N GLN A 170 12.54 -3.58 6.18
CA GLN A 170 11.28 -3.10 6.76
C GLN A 170 10.80 -1.83 6.05
N LEU A 171 9.49 -1.74 5.85
CA LEU A 171 8.84 -0.56 5.27
C LEU A 171 8.66 0.49 6.36
N ARG A 172 9.20 1.69 6.12
CA ARG A 172 8.99 2.88 6.94
C ARG A 172 7.74 3.62 6.48
N ARG A 173 7.35 4.60 7.27
CA ARG A 173 6.27 5.52 6.97
C ARG A 173 6.43 6.19 5.61
N GLU A 174 7.63 6.67 5.28
CA GLU A 174 7.89 7.39 4.04
C GLU A 174 7.72 6.47 2.81
N ASP A 175 8.07 5.19 2.96
CA ASP A 175 7.89 4.19 1.89
C ASP A 175 6.39 4.01 1.60
N VAL A 176 5.56 3.91 2.64
CA VAL A 176 4.09 3.78 2.52
C VAL A 176 3.48 5.02 1.89
N GLU A 177 3.93 6.21 2.29
CA GLU A 177 3.47 7.49 1.72
C GLU A 177 3.85 7.61 0.24
N GLY A 178 5.08 7.23 -0.14
CA GLY A 178 5.53 7.20 -1.52
C GLY A 178 4.75 6.20 -2.39
N ILE A 179 4.47 5.01 -1.85
CA ILE A 179 3.62 4.00 -2.53
C ILE A 179 2.21 4.56 -2.75
N ALA A 180 1.59 5.18 -1.74
CA ALA A 180 0.27 5.78 -1.87
C ALA A 180 0.26 6.88 -2.94
N ALA A 181 1.29 7.74 -2.99
CA ALA A 181 1.42 8.77 -4.02
C ALA A 181 1.57 8.19 -5.44
N ALA A 182 2.35 7.10 -5.58
CA ALA A 182 2.51 6.40 -6.85
C ALA A 182 1.21 5.75 -7.32
N MET A 183 0.44 5.18 -6.40
CA MET A 183 -0.90 4.66 -6.70
C MET A 183 -1.87 5.77 -7.13
N ASP A 184 -1.83 6.92 -6.47
CA ASP A 184 -2.63 8.09 -6.84
C ASP A 184 -2.27 8.60 -8.25
N LEU A 185 -0.98 8.65 -8.59
CA LEU A 185 -0.50 9.04 -9.91
C LEU A 185 -1.07 8.12 -11.00
N VAL A 186 -1.03 6.81 -10.75
CA VAL A 186 -1.61 5.81 -11.67
C VAL A 186 -3.13 5.96 -11.77
N ALA A 187 -3.83 6.10 -10.65
CA ALA A 187 -5.30 6.15 -10.61
C ALA A 187 -5.89 7.42 -11.22
N ARG A 188 -5.15 8.54 -11.21
CA ARG A 188 -5.54 9.81 -11.84
C ARG A 188 -5.24 9.87 -13.34
N ARG A 189 -4.46 8.93 -13.86
CA ARG A 189 -4.05 8.97 -15.26
C ARG A 189 -5.23 8.60 -16.17
N PRO A 190 -5.51 9.41 -17.20
CA PRO A 190 -6.55 9.06 -18.15
C PRO A 190 -6.13 7.81 -18.93
N PHE A 191 -7.08 6.87 -19.10
CA PHE A 191 -6.91 5.74 -20.00
C PHE A 191 -7.56 6.06 -21.34
N PRO A 192 -6.98 5.63 -22.47
CA PRO A 192 -7.54 5.89 -23.78
C PRO A 192 -8.99 5.42 -23.85
N ALA A 193 -9.90 6.33 -24.23
CA ALA A 193 -11.31 6.02 -24.37
C ALA A 193 -11.61 5.20 -25.64
N ASP A 194 -10.77 5.33 -26.67
CA ASP A 194 -10.84 4.55 -27.90
C ASP A 194 -9.77 3.45 -27.89
N PRO A 195 -10.14 2.17 -27.71
CA PRO A 195 -9.21 1.06 -27.83
C PRO A 195 -8.61 1.01 -29.24
N LEU A 196 -9.36 1.33 -30.30
CA LEU A 196 -8.94 1.14 -31.70
C LEU A 196 -7.84 2.10 -32.15
N ALA A 197 -7.70 3.26 -31.49
CA ALA A 197 -6.61 4.21 -31.74
C ALA A 197 -5.22 3.55 -31.69
N ASP A 198 -5.01 2.61 -30.75
CA ASP A 198 -3.77 1.84 -30.57
C ASP A 198 -3.44 0.88 -31.76
N GLN A 199 -4.36 0.65 -32.69
CA GLN A 199 -4.09 -0.20 -33.87
C GLN A 199 -3.27 0.53 -34.94
N ARG A 200 -3.28 1.87 -34.93
CA ARG A 200 -2.50 2.69 -35.84
C ARG A 200 -1.07 2.85 -35.32
N ALA A 201 -0.10 3.05 -36.21
CA ALA A 201 1.30 3.25 -35.82
C ALA A 201 1.46 4.43 -34.85
N GLU A 202 0.74 5.52 -35.10
CA GLU A 202 0.70 6.72 -34.24
C GLU A 202 0.15 6.42 -32.84
N GLY A 203 -0.90 5.59 -32.72
CA GLY A 203 -1.47 5.20 -31.44
C GLY A 203 -0.54 4.31 -30.62
N ARG A 204 0.17 3.36 -31.27
CA ARG A 204 1.19 2.54 -30.59
C ARG A 204 2.33 3.39 -30.04
N GLU A 205 2.80 4.37 -30.83
CA GLU A 205 3.86 5.27 -30.41
C GLU A 205 3.42 6.16 -29.23
N ALA A 206 2.21 6.72 -29.32
CA ALA A 206 1.64 7.53 -28.25
C ALA A 206 1.47 6.74 -26.95
N ARG A 207 1.01 5.48 -27.02
CA ARG A 207 0.93 4.58 -25.87
C ARG A 207 2.28 4.29 -25.26
N ARG A 208 3.29 3.94 -26.08
CA ARG A 208 4.66 3.69 -25.60
C ARG A 208 5.20 4.90 -24.86
N LYS A 209 5.10 6.08 -25.47
CA LYS A 209 5.52 7.34 -24.86
C LYS A 209 4.78 7.60 -23.54
N ALA A 210 3.46 7.40 -23.50
CA ALA A 210 2.70 7.56 -22.27
C ALA A 210 3.15 6.60 -21.14
N LEU A 211 3.51 5.35 -21.47
CA LEU A 211 4.04 4.41 -20.47
C LEU A 211 5.45 4.79 -20.01
N GLU A 212 6.30 5.31 -20.89
CA GLU A 212 7.61 5.84 -20.51
C GLU A 212 7.49 7.08 -19.62
N ASP A 213 6.60 8.02 -19.98
CA ASP A 213 6.31 9.21 -19.18
C ASP A 213 5.76 8.82 -17.79
N LEU A 214 4.94 7.77 -17.72
CA LEU A 214 4.48 7.21 -16.46
C LEU A 214 5.63 6.69 -15.61
N GLU A 215 6.48 5.84 -16.19
CA GLU A 215 7.60 5.25 -15.48
C GLU A 215 8.56 6.34 -14.97
N SER A 216 8.87 7.34 -15.79
CA SER A 216 9.64 8.53 -15.38
C SER A 216 8.96 9.30 -14.24
N ALA A 217 7.65 9.53 -14.31
CA ALA A 217 6.93 10.23 -13.26
C ALA A 217 6.85 9.43 -11.95
N LEU A 218 6.75 8.09 -12.04
CA LEU A 218 6.82 7.20 -10.88
C LEU A 218 8.19 7.30 -10.21
N TYR A 219 9.28 7.24 -10.98
CA TYR A 219 10.63 7.39 -10.41
C TYR A 219 10.89 8.76 -9.79
N ALA A 220 10.31 9.82 -10.34
CA ALA A 220 10.43 11.18 -9.78
C ALA A 220 9.85 11.32 -8.36
N LEU A 221 8.95 10.40 -7.95
CA LEU A 221 8.46 10.33 -6.57
C LEU A 221 9.55 9.88 -5.56
N TRP A 222 10.67 9.34 -6.06
CA TRP A 222 11.84 8.93 -5.27
C TRP A 222 13.09 9.70 -5.73
N PRO A 223 13.22 11.00 -5.40
CA PRO A 223 14.24 11.91 -5.96
C PRO A 223 15.70 11.50 -5.71
N GLU A 224 15.99 10.63 -4.75
CA GLU A 224 17.34 10.08 -4.57
C GLU A 224 17.73 9.04 -5.65
N TRP A 225 16.79 8.60 -6.50
CA TRP A 225 17.00 7.65 -7.58
C TRP A 225 17.56 8.36 -8.83
N SER A 226 18.89 8.37 -8.95
CA SER A 226 19.63 8.81 -10.15
C SER A 226 20.07 7.63 -11.04
N GLY A 227 19.40 6.48 -10.93
CA GLY A 227 19.79 5.24 -11.62
C GLY A 227 19.39 5.23 -13.10
N SER A 228 20.38 5.11 -13.98
CA SER A 228 20.26 4.87 -15.42
C SER A 228 19.15 3.85 -15.76
N ARG A 229 18.36 4.15 -16.80
CA ARG A 229 17.47 3.17 -17.45
C ARG A 229 18.31 1.91 -17.73
N ALA A 230 18.01 0.81 -17.04
CA ALA A 230 18.51 -0.50 -17.46
C ALA A 230 17.82 -0.81 -18.80
N SER A 231 18.60 -0.66 -19.86
CA SER A 231 18.30 -1.04 -21.25
C SER A 231 17.98 -2.53 -21.36
#